data_AF-A0AAV9BW69-F1
#
_entry.id   AF-A0AAV9BW69-F1
#
_cell.length_a   1.000
_cell.length_b   1.000
_cell.length_c   1.000
_cell.angle_alpha   90.00
_cell.angle_beta   90.00
_cell.angle_gamma   90.00
#
_symmetry.space_group_name_H-M   'P 1'
#
loop_
_entity.id
_entity.type
_entity.pdbx_description
1 polymer ?
#
loop_
_entity_poly.entity_id
_entity_poly.type
_entity_poly.pdbx_seq_one_letter_code
_entity_poly.pdbx_strand_id
1 'polypeptide(L)'
;MGRPTDTMAKVYKAHVELENGDTFVYGLDKKFNLHKILQDVRYYSCNGNVGSHKGVPAIKLDGNQVQTIVSFLVDNCGMSKREIETK
;
A
#
# COMPACT_ATOMS: atom_id res chain seq x y z
N MET A 1 -34.81 -19.85 3.74
CA MET A 1 -33.49 -19.85 4.42
C MET A 1 -32.53 -19.01 3.58
N GLY A 2 -32.53 -17.69 3.78
CA GLY A 2 -31.61 -16.80 3.08
C GLY A 2 -30.25 -16.86 3.77
N ARG A 3 -29.22 -17.38 3.11
CA ARG A 3 -27.85 -17.23 3.59
C ARG A 3 -27.52 -15.74 3.48
N PRO A 4 -27.04 -15.07 4.54
CA PRO A 4 -26.36 -13.80 4.35
C PRO A 4 -25.19 -14.08 3.42
N THR A 5 -25.17 -13.42 2.27
CA THR A 5 -23.97 -13.31 1.47
C THR A 5 -22.94 -12.61 2.35
N ASP A 6 -22.05 -13.39 2.96
CA ASP A 6 -20.77 -12.96 3.51
C ASP A 6 -19.91 -12.46 2.35
N THR A 7 -20.38 -11.39 1.70
CA THR A 7 -19.51 -10.45 1.01
C THR A 7 -18.81 -9.72 2.14
N MET A 8 -17.89 -10.40 2.83
CA MET A 8 -16.84 -9.76 3.59
C MET A 8 -16.16 -8.85 2.58
N ALA A 9 -16.60 -7.59 2.53
CA ALA A 9 -15.83 -6.52 1.95
C ALA A 9 -14.48 -6.65 2.65
N LYS A 10 -13.50 -7.24 1.97
CA LYS A 10 -12.14 -7.28 2.48
C LYS A 10 -11.79 -5.81 2.66
N VAL A 11 -11.83 -5.35 3.90
CA VAL A 11 -11.49 -3.98 4.26
C VAL A 11 -9.99 -3.91 4.11
N TYR A 12 -9.52 -3.76 2.88
CA TYR A 12 -8.13 -3.55 2.59
C TYR A 12 -7.78 -2.14 3.09
N LYS A 13 -6.76 -2.07 3.94
CA LYS A 13 -6.24 -0.83 4.52
C LYS A 13 -5.11 -0.25 3.69
N ALA A 14 -4.57 -1.01 2.75
CA ALA A 14 -3.52 -0.59 1.85
C ALA A 14 -3.69 -1.30 0.51
N HIS A 15 -3.47 -0.57 -0.57
CA HIS A 15 -3.37 -1.09 -1.93
C HIS A 15 -1.96 -0.85 -2.42
N VAL A 16 -1.33 -1.89 -2.96
CA VAL A 16 -0.01 -1.86 -3.57
C VAL A 16 -0.17 -2.34 -5.00
N GLU A 17 0.08 -1.50 -5.98
CA GLU A 17 -0.12 -1.83 -7.39
C GLU A 17 1.16 -1.58 -8.19
N LEU A 18 1.50 -2.48 -9.11
CA LEU A 18 2.58 -2.26 -10.07
C LEU A 18 1.99 -1.72 -11.39
N GLU A 19 2.26 -0.47 -11.71
CA GLU A 19 1.78 0.18 -12.93
C GLU A 19 2.97 0.80 -13.69
N ASN A 20 3.10 0.47 -14.98
CA ASN A 20 4.16 0.99 -15.86
C ASN A 20 5.60 0.78 -15.33
N GLY A 21 5.81 -0.28 -14.55
CA GLY A 21 7.12 -0.59 -13.96
C GLY A 21 7.39 0.10 -12.62
N ASP A 22 6.49 0.98 -12.16
CA ASP A 22 6.58 1.69 -10.88
C ASP A 22 5.55 1.15 -9.89
N THR A 23 5.90 1.16 -8.61
CA THR A 23 5.03 0.64 -7.54
C THR A 23 4.27 1.78 -6.88
N PHE A 24 2.95 1.67 -6.80
CA PHE A 24 2.07 2.64 -6.18
C PHE A 24 1.48 2.09 -4.88
N VAL A 25 1.53 2.86 -3.82
CA VAL A 25 0.97 2.52 -2.50
C VAL A 25 -0.09 3.55 -2.15
N TYR A 26 -1.34 3.13 -2.01
CA TYR A 26 -2.47 4.03 -1.77
C TYR A 26 -3.55 3.39 -0.91
N GLY A 27 -4.55 4.19 -0.52
CA GLY A 27 -5.65 3.73 0.35
C GLY A 27 -5.26 3.53 1.82
N LEU A 28 -4.06 3.97 2.20
CA LEU A 28 -3.62 4.01 3.59
C LEU A 28 -4.50 4.95 4.41
N ASP A 29 -4.84 4.53 5.62
CA ASP A 29 -5.60 5.34 6.58
C ASP A 29 -4.89 6.68 6.85
N LYS A 30 -5.66 7.75 7.08
CA LYS A 30 -5.14 9.11 7.30
C LYS A 30 -4.20 9.23 8.51
N LYS A 31 -4.23 8.28 9.44
CA LYS A 31 -3.26 8.20 10.54
C LYS A 31 -1.83 7.96 10.06
N PHE A 32 -1.66 7.39 8.87
CA PHE A 32 -0.36 7.16 8.27
C PHE A 32 0.10 8.39 7.50
N ASN A 33 1.32 8.85 7.80
CA ASN A 33 1.94 9.94 7.07
C ASN A 33 2.73 9.36 5.89
N LEU A 34 2.25 9.62 4.66
CA LEU A 34 2.86 9.11 3.43
C LEU A 34 4.31 9.59 3.22
N HIS A 35 4.63 10.82 3.63
CA HIS A 35 6.00 11.34 3.54
C HIS A 35 6.94 10.60 4.49
N LYS A 36 6.44 10.28 5.70
CA LYS A 36 7.21 9.49 6.67
C LYS A 36 7.44 8.07 6.16
N ILE A 37 6.39 7.43 5.62
CA ILE A 37 6.52 6.09 5.01
C ILE A 37 7.52 6.11 3.86
N LEU A 38 7.46 7.11 2.97
CA LEU A 38 8.43 7.24 1.88
C LEU A 38 9.86 7.41 2.42
N GLN A 39 10.05 8.19 3.48
CA GLN A 39 11.35 8.35 4.12
C GLN A 39 11.87 7.04 4.72
N ASP A 40 10.99 6.26 5.37
CA ASP A 40 11.35 4.96 5.94
C ASP A 40 11.66 3.92 4.83
N VAL A 41 10.90 3.95 3.74
CA VAL A 41 11.09 3.07 2.58
C VAL A 41 12.41 3.38 1.84
N ARG A 42 12.89 4.64 1.86
CA ARG A 42 14.20 5.01 1.29
C ARG A 42 15.38 4.29 1.94
N TYR A 43 15.25 3.82 3.19
CA TYR A 43 16.28 2.98 3.81
C TYR A 43 16.48 1.64 3.07
N TYR A 44 15.48 1.17 2.33
CA TYR A 44 15.55 -0.05 1.51
C TYR A 44 16.02 0.23 0.08
N SER A 45 16.73 1.34 -0.15
CA SER A 45 17.20 1.77 -1.49
C SER A 45 16.07 1.95 -2.51
N CYS A 46 14.83 2.11 -2.05
CA CYS A 46 13.70 2.47 -2.88
C CYS A 46 13.67 3.99 -3.07
N ASN A 47 13.57 4.46 -4.31
CA ASN A 47 13.37 5.87 -4.60
C ASN A 47 11.90 6.12 -4.97
N GLY A 48 11.45 7.37 -4.82
CA GLY A 48 10.07 7.73 -5.14
C GLY A 48 9.61 9.06 -4.57
N ASN A 49 8.32 9.33 -4.75
CA ASN A 49 7.65 10.56 -4.35
C ASN A 49 6.22 10.31 -3.84
N VAL A 50 5.75 11.21 -2.98
CA VAL A 50 4.33 11.26 -2.59
C VAL A 50 3.58 12.08 -3.64
N GLY A 51 2.44 11.58 -4.08
CA GLY A 51 1.58 12.24 -5.05
C GLY A 51 0.15 11.74 -4.92
N SER A 52 -0.55 11.70 -6.05
CA SER A 52 -1.87 11.09 -6.14
C SER A 52 -1.86 10.00 -7.22
N HIS A 53 -2.57 8.91 -6.94
CA HIS A 53 -2.82 7.84 -7.88
C HIS A 53 -4.31 7.53 -7.86
N LYS A 54 -4.97 7.48 -9.03
CA LYS A 54 -6.43 7.28 -9.16
C LYS A 54 -7.27 8.25 -8.31
N GLY A 55 -6.79 9.49 -8.14
CA GLY A 55 -7.48 10.54 -7.37
C GLY A 55 -7.36 10.44 -5.85
N VAL A 56 -6.58 9.49 -5.32
CA VAL A 56 -6.29 9.38 -3.88
C VAL A 56 -4.81 9.62 -3.59
N PRO A 57 -4.45 10.10 -2.39
CA PRO A 57 -3.05 10.22 -1.97
C PRO A 57 -2.32 8.88 -2.06
N ALA A 58 -1.14 8.90 -2.67
CA ALA A 58 -0.36 7.71 -2.96
C ALA A 58 1.14 7.97 -2.86
N ILE A 59 1.90 6.91 -2.61
CA ILE A 59 3.36 6.90 -2.73
C ILE A 59 3.68 6.19 -4.03
N LYS A 60 4.36 6.86 -4.95
CA LYS A 60 4.95 6.25 -6.12
C LYS A 60 6.40 5.89 -5.80
N LEU A 61 6.80 4.67 -6.11
CA LEU A 61 8.17 4.18 -5.97
C LEU A 61 8.67 3.71 -7.33
N ASP A 62 9.93 4.03 -7.61
CA ASP A 62 10.56 3.67 -8.86
C ASP A 62 10.86 2.16 -8.88
N GLY A 63 10.44 1.48 -9.94
CA GLY A 63 10.65 0.03 -10.08
C GLY A 63 9.63 -0.86 -9.37
N ASN A 64 9.81 -2.17 -9.51
CA ASN A 64 9.00 -3.17 -8.84
C ASN A 64 9.48 -3.39 -7.40
N GLN A 65 8.78 -2.77 -6.45
CA GLN A 65 9.04 -2.78 -5.01
C GLN A 65 7.89 -3.42 -4.23
N VAL A 66 6.97 -4.14 -4.89
CA VAL A 66 5.75 -4.68 -4.28
C VAL A 66 6.08 -5.54 -3.06
N GLN A 67 7.04 -6.47 -3.18
CA GLN A 67 7.42 -7.35 -2.07
C GLN A 67 8.03 -6.58 -0.89
N THR A 68 8.95 -5.64 -1.17
CA THR A 68 9.60 -4.80 -0.17
C THR A 68 8.57 -4.01 0.63
N ILE A 69 7.60 -3.41 -0.07
CA ILE A 69 6.54 -2.60 0.56
C ILE A 69 5.57 -3.43 1.36
N VAL A 70 5.16 -4.59 0.86
CA VAL A 70 4.28 -5.48 1.61
C VAL A 70 4.94 -5.89 2.91
N SER A 71 6.23 -6.26 2.90
CA SER A 71 6.98 -6.57 4.12
C SER A 71 7.08 -5.34 5.04
N PHE A 72 7.43 -4.17 4.49
CA PHE A 72 7.49 -2.93 5.27
C PHE A 72 6.17 -2.61 5.99
N LEU A 73 5.04 -2.70 5.29
CA LEU A 73 3.73 -2.44 5.88
C LEU A 73 3.37 -3.44 6.98
N VAL A 74 3.78 -4.70 6.83
CA VAL A 74 3.57 -5.72 7.85
C VAL A 74 4.44 -5.47 9.08
N ASP A 75 5.74 -5.28 8.88
CA ASP A 75 6.73 -5.21 9.96
C ASP A 75 6.72 -3.85 10.69
N ASN A 76 6.55 -2.74 9.96
CA ASN A 76 6.68 -1.38 10.51
C ASN A 76 5.33 -0.69 10.75
N CYS A 77 4.31 -0.99 9.94
CA CYS A 77 2.98 -0.39 10.08
C CYS A 77 1.99 -1.28 10.85
N GLY A 78 2.41 -2.49 11.27
CA GLY A 78 1.59 -3.44 12.02
C GLY A 78 0.37 -3.93 11.24
N MET A 79 0.42 -3.90 9.90
CA MET A 79 -0.65 -4.40 9.06
C MET A 79 -0.55 -5.91 8.89
N SER A 80 -1.68 -6.58 8.75
CA SER A 80 -1.68 -7.99 8.36
C SER A 80 -1.62 -8.11 6.84
N LYS A 81 -0.95 -9.15 6.31
CA LYS A 81 -0.95 -9.44 4.85
C LYS A 81 -2.36 -9.55 4.23
N ARG A 82 -3.37 -9.89 5.03
CA ARG A 82 -4.79 -9.97 4.61
C ARG A 82 -5.44 -8.59 4.40
N GLU A 83 -4.86 -7.55 4.98
CA GLU A 83 -5.34 -6.16 4.91
C GLU A 83 -4.64 -5.38 3.78
N ILE A 84 -3.67 -5.99 3.09
CA ILE A 84 -2.92 -5.40 1.99
C ILE A 84 -3.39 -6.06 0.69
N GLU A 85 -3.96 -5.27 -0.22
CA GLU A 85 -4.26 -5.73 -1.57
C GLU A 85 -3.07 -5.47 -2.47
N THR A 86 -2.57 -6.49 -3.15
CA THR A 86 -1.51 -6.37 -4.16
C THR A 86 -2.09 -6.62 -5.55
N LYS A 87 -1.88 -5.71 -6.50
CA LYS A 87 -2.33 -5.83 -7.90
C LYS A 87 -1.18 -5.71 -8.90
#